data_AF-U1QV19-F1
#
_entry.id   AF-U1QV19-F1
#
_cell.length_a   1.000
_cell.length_b   1.000
_cell.length_c   1.000
_cell.angle_alpha   90.00
_cell.angle_beta   90.00
_cell.angle_gamma   90.00
#
_symmetry.space_group_name_H-M   'P 1'
#
loop_
_entity.id
_entity.type
_entity.pdbx_description
1 polymer ?
#
loop_
_entity_poly.entity_id
_entity_poly.type
_entity_poly.pdbx_seq_one_letter_code
_entity_poly.pdbx_strand_id
1 'polypeptide(L)' 'MFGMRWEPWVRVLRPEEMKAISLDLKSLCLEEGAPIPEHGDGVSGGERMSYVASYLRAACRFADVLVGSGRGMVYMIG' A
#
# COMPACT_ATOMS: atom_id res chain seq x y z
N MET A 1 5.27 -21.36 -29.39
CA MET A 1 4.30 -20.75 -28.46
C MET A 1 5.08 -20.03 -27.37
N PHE A 2 5.22 -18.70 -27.45
CA PHE A 2 5.74 -17.92 -26.33
C PHE A 2 4.56 -17.68 -25.38
N GLY A 3 4.41 -18.54 -24.37
CA GLY A 3 3.51 -18.24 -23.27
C GLY A 3 3.99 -16.96 -22.60
N MET A 4 3.07 -16.02 -22.35
CA MET A 4 3.35 -14.81 -21.58
C MET A 4 3.91 -15.25 -20.22
N ARG A 5 5.25 -15.29 -20.09
CA ARG A 5 5.90 -15.47 -18.79
C ARG A 5 5.63 -14.18 -18.05
N TRP A 6 4.75 -14.27 -17.06
CA TRP A 6 4.54 -13.19 -16.12
C TRP A 6 5.90 -12.85 -15.49
N GLU A 7 6.36 -11.61 -15.66
CA GLU A 7 7.63 -11.13 -15.14
C GLU A 7 7.38 -10.45 -13.78
N PRO A 8 8.03 -10.90 -12.70
CA PRO A 8 7.87 -10.29 -11.40
C PRO A 8 8.33 -8.84 -11.41
N TRP A 9 7.48 -7.97 -10.89
CA TRP A 9 7.87 -6.59 -10.64
C TRP A 9 8.47 -6.48 -9.25
N VAL A 10 9.73 -6.06 -9.18
CA VAL A 10 10.45 -5.87 -7.92
C VAL A 10 10.93 -4.42 -7.82
N ARG A 11 10.66 -3.78 -6.68
CA ARG A 11 11.18 -2.45 -6.36
C ARG A 11 11.81 -2.45 -4.97
N VAL A 12 13.04 -1.96 -4.90
CA VAL A 12 13.72 -1.68 -3.63
C VAL A 12 13.37 -0.26 -3.21
N LEU A 13 12.89 -0.12 -1.97
CA LEU A 13 12.60 1.14 -1.30
C LEU A 13 13.63 1.35 -0.20
N ARG A 14 14.41 2.42 -0.32
CA ARG A 14 15.47 2.75 0.63
C ARG A 14 14.89 3.28 1.95
N PRO A 15 15.63 3.24 3.07
CA PRO A 15 15.19 3.82 4.34
C PRO A 15 14.74 5.30 4.23
N GLU A 16 15.37 6.07 3.35
CA GLU A 16 15.00 7.48 3.12
C GLU A 16 13.66 7.61 2.38
N GLU A 17 13.42 6.74 1.39
CA GLU A 17 12.14 6.67 0.68
C GLU A 17 11.01 6.21 1.61
N MET A 18 11.29 5.29 2.55
CA MET A 18 10.30 4.84 3.53
C MET A 18 9.81 5.96 4.45
N LYS A 19 10.63 6.98 4.72
CA LYS A 19 10.20 8.17 5.49
C LYS A 19 9.16 8.97 4.73
N ALA A 20 9.40 9.24 3.45
CA ALA A 20 8.43 9.94 2.60
C ALA A 20 7.14 9.14 2.48
N ILE A 21 7.24 7.83 2.23
CA ILE A 21 6.09 6.93 2.11
C ILE A 21 5.27 6.87 3.41
N SER A 22 5.92 6.83 4.59
CA SER A 22 5.21 6.87 5.88
C SER A 22 4.40 8.17 6.05
N LEU A 23 4.95 9.32 5.63
CA LEU A 23 4.25 10.59 5.69
C LEU A 23 3.06 10.62 4.72
N ASP A 24 3.25 10.18 3.49
CA ASP A 24 2.19 10.11 2.48
C ASP A 24 1.05 9.19 2.93
N LEU A 25 1.38 8.01 3.47
CA LEU A 25 0.40 7.08 4.03
C LEU A 25 -0.39 7.68 5.18
N LYS A 26 0.27 8.42 6.09
CA LYS A 26 -0.43 9.12 7.19
C LYS A 26 -1.35 10.21 6.68
N SER A 27 -0.94 10.95 5.65
CA SER A 27 -1.80 11.96 5.01
C SER A 27 -3.06 11.30 4.44
N LEU A 28 -2.89 10.19 3.71
CA LEU A 28 -4.01 9.41 3.15
C LEU A 28 -4.90 8.81 4.23
N CYS A 29 -4.33 8.43 5.38
CA CYS A 29 -5.11 7.91 6.52
C CYS A 29 -5.87 9.01 7.28
N LEU A 30 -5.41 10.26 7.25
CA LEU A 30 -6.09 11.40 7.88
C LEU A 30 -7.21 11.97 7.01
N GLU A 31 -7.11 11.81 5.68
CA GLU A 31 -8.19 12.06 4.73
C GLU A 31 -9.25 10.94 4.76
N GLU A 32 -9.71 10.52 5.96
CA GLU A 32 -10.83 9.59 6.12
C GLU A 32 -12.10 10.21 5.49
N GLY A 33 -12.32 9.93 4.20
CA GLY A 33 -13.44 10.48 3.44
C GLY A 33 -13.22 10.62 1.94
N ALA A 34 -11.99 10.46 1.43
CA ALA A 34 -11.77 10.46 -0.02
C ALA A 34 -12.51 9.26 -0.66
N PRO A 35 -13.45 9.49 -1.61
CA PRO A 35 -14.18 8.40 -2.23
C PRO A 35 -13.21 7.51 -2.99
N ILE A 36 -13.09 6.26 -2.56
CA ILE A 36 -12.33 5.24 -3.29
C ILE A 36 -13.11 4.99 -4.59
N PRO A 37 -12.51 5.21 -5.78
CA PRO A 37 -13.22 5.02 -7.03
C PRO A 37 -13.73 3.58 -7.12
N GLU A 38 -15.05 3.46 -7.29
CA GLU A 38 -15.75 2.19 -7.38
C GLU A 38 -15.29 1.42 -8.62
N HIS A 39 -14.24 0.60 -8.49
CA HIS A 39 -13.88 -0.36 -9.53
C HIS A 39 -14.89 -1.51 -9.46
N GLY A 40 -15.76 -1.62 -10.47
CA GLY A 40 -16.88 -2.56 -10.51
C GLY A 40 -16.44 -4.02 -10.48
N ASP A 41 -16.26 -4.57 -9.28
CA ASP A 41 -15.76 -5.93 -9.04
C ASP A 41 -16.73 -6.76 -8.18
N GLY A 42 -18.01 -6.35 -8.11
CA GLY A 42 -19.09 -7.11 -7.46
C GLY A 42 -19.06 -7.17 -5.92
N VAL A 43 -18.04 -6.60 -5.27
CA VAL A 43 -17.98 -6.46 -3.81
C VAL A 43 -18.79 -5.23 -3.38
N SER A 44 -19.70 -5.39 -2.42
CA SER A 44 -20.48 -4.28 -1.84
C SER A 44 -19.52 -3.17 -1.35
N GLY A 45 -19.73 -1.93 -1.82
CA GLY A 45 -18.82 -0.81 -1.59
C GLY A 45 -18.45 -0.58 -0.12
N GLY A 46 -19.36 -0.89 0.81
CA GLY A 46 -19.13 -0.78 2.25
C GLY A 46 -18.09 -1.75 2.80
N GLU A 47 -18.09 -3.01 2.35
CA GLU A 47 -17.07 -4.00 2.77
C GLU A 47 -15.70 -3.67 2.20
N ARG A 48 -15.66 -3.17 0.96
CA ARG A 48 -14.43 -2.72 0.31
C ARG A 48 -13.80 -1.53 1.03
N MET A 49 -14.61 -0.54 1.43
CA MET A 49 -14.11 0.61 2.19
C MET A 49 -13.56 0.18 3.55
N SER A 50 -14.23 -0.74 4.25
CA SER A 50 -13.75 -1.26 5.53
C SER A 50 -12.42 -2.02 5.39
N TYR A 51 -12.29 -2.84 4.34
CA TYR A 51 -11.04 -3.51 4.01
C TYR A 51 -9.92 -2.51 3.71
N VAL A 52 -10.16 -1.52 2.83
CA VAL A 52 -9.13 -0.55 2.43
C VAL A 52 -8.69 0.30 3.63
N ALA A 53 -9.63 0.76 4.47
CA ALA A 53 -9.30 1.51 5.68
C ALA A 53 -8.46 0.66 6.66
N SER A 54 -8.83 -0.60 6.87
CA SER A 54 -8.09 -1.54 7.72
C SER A 54 -6.69 -1.81 7.17
N TYR A 55 -6.58 -1.98 5.85
CA TYR A 55 -5.31 -2.19 5.16
C TYR A 55 -4.41 -0.96 5.25
N LEU A 56 -4.93 0.25 4.99
CA LEU A 56 -4.17 1.50 5.11
C LEU A 56 -3.65 1.70 6.53
N ARG A 57 -4.47 1.46 7.56
CA ARG A 57 -4.02 1.54 8.96
C ARG A 57 -2.91 0.53 9.26
N ALA A 58 -2.98 -0.68 8.70
CA ALA A 58 -1.91 -1.67 8.83
C ALA A 58 -0.63 -1.24 8.10
N ALA A 59 -0.76 -0.69 6.89
CA ALA A 59 0.36 -0.16 6.11
C ALA A 59 1.06 1.01 6.83
N CYS A 60 0.32 1.93 7.43
CA CYS A 60 0.87 3.01 8.26
C CYS A 60 1.71 2.46 9.41
N ARG A 61 1.17 1.50 10.19
CA ARG A 61 1.90 0.88 11.31
C ARG A 61 3.17 0.17 10.82
N PHE A 62 3.08 -0.54 9.70
CA PHE A 62 4.21 -1.25 9.13
C PHE A 62 5.32 -0.29 8.66
N ALA A 63 4.94 0.79 7.95
CA ALA A 63 5.88 1.82 7.50
C ALA A 63 6.55 2.53 8.70
N ASP A 64 5.82 2.79 9.78
CA ASP A 64 6.38 3.39 10.99
C ASP A 64 7.43 2.51 11.66
N VAL A 65 7.21 1.19 11.70
CA VAL A 65 8.21 0.24 12.21
C VAL A 65 9.47 0.25 11.34
N LEU A 66 9.32 0.30 10.01
CA LEU A 66 10.47 0.38 9.10
C LEU A 66 11.26 1.67 9.28
N VAL A 67 10.57 2.81 9.36
CA VAL A 67 11.20 4.12 9.59
C VAL A 67 11.90 4.17 10.95
N GLY A 68 11.23 3.73 12.03
CA GLY A 68 11.78 3.72 13.38
C GLY A 68 13.00 2.80 13.55
N SER A 69 13.11 1.77 12.71
CA SER A 69 14.26 0.86 12.68
C SER A 69 15.33 1.22 11.64
N GLY A 70 15.14 2.30 10.88
CA GLY A 70 16.07 2.71 9.81
C GLY A 70 16.15 1.70 8.65
N ARG A 71 15.11 0.91 8.41
CA ARG A 71 15.08 -0.13 7.39
C ARG A 71 14.33 0.31 6.13
N GLY A 72 14.78 -0.20 4.99
CA GLY A 72 14.05 -0.15 3.73
C GLY A 72 13.11 -1.35 3.57
N MET A 73 12.54 -1.49 2.37
CA MET A 73 11.66 -2.61 2.00
C MET A 73 11.91 -3.03 0.54
N VAL A 74 11.70 -4.30 0.23
CA VAL A 74 11.54 -4.76 -1.15
C VAL A 74 10.06 -5.04 -1.38
N TYR A 75 9.48 -4.36 -2.36
CA TYR A 75 8.13 -4.64 -2.83
C TYR A 75 8.21 -5.55 -4.06
N MET A 76 7.40 -6.60 -4.06
CA MET A 76 7.35 -7.58 -5.12
C MET A 76 5.90 -7.87 -5.46
N ILE A 77 5.58 -7.78 -6.75
CA ILE A 77 4.35 -8.35 -7.30
C ILE A 77 4.77 -9.67 -7.94
N GLY A 78 4.02 -10.72 -7.57
CA GLY A 78 4.21 -12.18 -7.68
C GLY A 78 3.16 -12.84 -8.57
#